data_AF-A0AAV0WHA8-F1
#
_entry.id   AF-A0AAV0WHA8-F1
#
_cell.length_a   1.000
_cell.length_b   1.000
_cell.length_c   1.000
_cell.angle_alpha   90.00
_cell.angle_beta   90.00
_cell.angle_gamma   90.00
#
_symmetry.space_group_name_H-M   'P 1'
#
loop_
_entity.id
_entity.type
_entity.pdbx_description
1 polymer ?
#
loop_
_entity_poly.entity_id
_entity_poly.type
_entity_poly.pdbx_seq_one_letter_code
_entity_poly.pdbx_strand_id
1 'polypeptide(L)'
;MAVLAVVERSMTYDAVSIRYEVPRSTLQDQVKKVKEGKLNVQQCGLKGLGHYQKVFSIEQENVLVQYLKEMESRLFGLTQNHFKKLVFELAERNNIAHNFNKTNGLAGQDWLKGFLLRHPELSVRIPEPTSAVRAMGFNRPVVNSFYDLLKKCY
;
A
#
# COMPACT_ATOMS: atom_id res chain seq x y z
N MET A 1 23.30 -15.37 3.98
CA MET A 1 22.09 -16.18 3.67
C MET A 1 22.34 -17.61 4.13
N ALA A 2 21.59 -18.11 5.10
CA ALA A 2 21.83 -19.44 5.70
C ALA A 2 21.77 -20.59 4.67
N VAL A 3 20.83 -20.53 3.71
CA VAL A 3 20.66 -21.57 2.68
C VAL A 3 21.81 -21.60 1.67
N LEU A 4 22.36 -20.43 1.28
CA LEU A 4 23.51 -20.34 0.37
C LEU A 4 24.74 -21.05 0.94
N ALA A 5 25.05 -20.82 2.22
CA ALA A 5 26.21 -21.43 2.90
C ALA A 5 26.18 -22.97 2.91
N VAL A 6 24.97 -23.57 2.93
CA VAL A 6 24.78 -25.02 2.85
C VAL A 6 24.84 -25.52 1.40
N VAL A 7 24.28 -24.77 0.44
CA VAL A 7 24.25 -25.13 -0.98
C VAL A 7 25.66 -25.09 -1.59
N GLU A 8 26.47 -24.10 -1.21
CA GLU A 8 27.88 -23.96 -1.63
C GLU A 8 28.83 -24.96 -0.93
N ARG A 9 28.29 -25.89 -0.13
CA ARG A 9 29.03 -26.87 0.70
C ARG A 9 30.07 -26.25 1.63
N SER A 10 29.94 -24.96 1.93
CA SER A 10 30.89 -24.22 2.77
C SER A 10 30.72 -24.54 4.27
N MET A 11 29.49 -24.89 4.70
CA MET A 11 29.18 -25.20 6.11
C MET A 11 28.20 -26.38 6.25
N THR A 12 28.29 -27.10 7.37
CA THR A 12 27.33 -28.17 7.73
C THR A 12 26.01 -27.59 8.24
N TYR A 13 24.93 -28.37 8.14
CA TYR A 13 23.60 -27.95 8.62
C TYR A 13 23.59 -27.49 10.07
N ASP A 14 24.33 -28.16 10.97
CA ASP A 14 24.41 -27.80 12.39
C ASP A 14 25.19 -26.50 12.60
N ALA A 15 26.32 -26.32 11.90
CA ALA A 15 27.09 -25.07 11.97
C ALA A 15 26.27 -23.86 11.47
N VAL A 16 25.46 -24.04 10.43
CA VAL A 16 24.57 -22.99 9.92
C VAL A 16 23.38 -22.75 10.84
N SER A 17 22.82 -23.81 11.42
CA SER A 17 21.71 -23.70 12.38
C SER A 17 22.09 -22.88 13.60
N ILE A 18 23.27 -23.13 14.16
CA ILE A 18 23.81 -22.39 15.30
C ILE A 18 24.16 -20.95 14.90
N ARG A 19 24.84 -20.76 13.77
CA ARG A 19 25.33 -19.43 13.35
C ARG A 19 24.23 -18.45 12.96
N TYR A 20 23.15 -18.95 12.37
CA TYR A 20 22.05 -18.12 11.85
C TYR A 20 20.76 -18.25 12.67
N GLU A 21 20.77 -19.01 13.76
CA GLU A 21 19.60 -19.29 14.63
C GLU A 21 18.37 -19.79 13.84
N VAL A 22 18.61 -20.55 12.77
CA VAL A 22 17.53 -21.16 11.98
C VAL A 22 17.44 -22.65 12.32
N PRO A 23 16.24 -23.18 12.66
CA PRO A 23 16.08 -24.61 12.91
C PRO A 23 16.56 -25.47 11.74
N ARG A 24 17.25 -26.57 12.06
CA ARG A 24 17.79 -27.52 11.08
C ARG A 24 16.74 -28.07 10.12
N SER A 25 15.53 -28.34 10.61
CA SER A 25 14.40 -28.81 9.79
C SER A 25 14.02 -27.80 8.70
N THR A 26 13.97 -26.51 9.05
CA THR A 26 13.71 -25.41 8.11
C THR A 26 14.81 -25.31 7.06
N LEU A 27 16.09 -25.45 7.45
CA LEU A 27 17.21 -25.45 6.50
C LEU A 27 17.14 -26.64 5.53
N GLN A 28 16.84 -27.84 6.03
CA GLN A 28 16.72 -29.03 5.19
C GLN A 28 15.57 -28.92 4.18
N ASP A 29 14.40 -28.46 4.61
CA ASP A 29 13.24 -28.25 3.74
C ASP A 29 13.52 -27.19 2.66
N GLN A 30 14.14 -26.07 3.02
CA GLN A 30 14.53 -25.02 2.06
C GLN A 30 15.58 -25.51 1.05
N VAL A 31 16.63 -26.20 1.50
CA VAL A 31 17.67 -26.76 0.62
C VAL A 31 17.08 -27.80 -0.34
N LYS A 32 16.15 -28.64 0.14
CA LYS A 32 15.44 -29.62 -0.70
C LYS A 32 14.64 -28.91 -1.81
N LYS A 33 13.87 -27.89 -1.46
CA LYS A 33 13.08 -27.11 -2.43
C LYS A 33 13.94 -26.34 -3.44
N VAL A 34 15.10 -25.85 -3.02
CA VAL A 34 16.09 -25.22 -3.92
C VAL A 34 16.67 -26.25 -4.89
N LYS A 35 17.05 -27.43 -4.42
CA LYS A 35 17.57 -28.52 -5.29
C LYS A 35 16.53 -29.05 -6.27
N GLU A 36 15.25 -29.07 -5.88
CA GLU A 36 14.12 -29.42 -6.74
C GLU A 36 13.75 -28.31 -7.73
N GLY A 37 14.44 -27.16 -7.72
CA GLY A 37 14.16 -26.01 -8.59
C GLY A 37 12.88 -25.25 -8.26
N LYS A 38 12.22 -25.57 -7.14
CA LYS A 38 10.94 -24.96 -6.72
C LYS A 38 11.10 -23.61 -6.01
N LEU A 39 12.31 -23.29 -5.55
CA LEU A 39 12.62 -22.04 -4.87
C LEU A 39 13.99 -21.51 -5.30
N ASN A 40 14.07 -20.21 -5.56
CA ASN A 40 15.35 -19.53 -5.74
C ASN A 40 16.00 -19.28 -4.37
N VAL A 41 17.32 -19.43 -4.28
CA VAL A 41 18.09 -19.21 -3.03
C VAL A 41 17.94 -17.79 -2.49
N GLN A 42 17.70 -16.80 -3.37
CA GLN A 42 17.42 -15.42 -2.94
C GLN A 42 16.01 -15.23 -2.37
N GLN A 43 15.07 -16.14 -2.67
CA GLN A 43 13.70 -16.12 -2.16
C GLN A 43 13.54 -16.93 -0.86
N CYS A 44 14.56 -17.69 -0.46
CA CYS A 44 14.57 -18.44 0.80
C CYS A 44 14.51 -17.48 1.99
N GLY A 45 13.42 -17.53 2.76
CA GLY A 45 13.19 -16.68 3.92
C GLY A 45 12.41 -15.38 3.65
N LEU A 46 12.22 -15.01 2.37
CA LEU A 46 11.40 -13.86 1.97
C LEU A 46 9.91 -14.19 1.86
N LYS A 47 9.55 -15.47 1.96
CA LYS A 47 8.15 -15.90 1.89
C LYS A 47 7.44 -15.34 3.12
N GLY A 48 6.60 -14.32 2.91
CA GLY A 48 5.75 -13.76 3.96
C GLY A 48 5.01 -14.89 4.67
N LEU A 49 5.16 -14.96 5.99
CA LEU A 49 4.47 -15.94 6.81
C LEU A 49 2.98 -15.58 6.80
N GLY A 50 2.15 -16.47 6.23
CA GLY A 50 0.70 -16.33 6.22
C GLY A 50 0.07 -16.27 4.82
N HIS A 51 -1.26 -16.44 4.79
CA HIS A 51 -2.07 -16.41 3.57
C HIS A 51 -2.22 -14.99 2.99
N TYR A 52 -2.11 -13.96 3.83
CA TYR A 52 -2.39 -12.58 3.43
C TYR A 52 -1.17 -11.94 2.76
N GLN A 53 -1.23 -11.84 1.43
CA GLN A 53 -0.19 -11.17 0.64
C GLN A 53 -0.61 -9.73 0.31
N LYS A 54 0.39 -8.86 0.13
CA LYS A 54 0.16 -7.49 -0.35
C LYS A 54 -0.37 -7.56 -1.79
N VAL A 55 -1.46 -6.84 -2.05
CA VAL A 55 -2.08 -6.79 -3.39
C VAL A 55 -1.19 -6.03 -4.37
N PHE A 56 -0.54 -4.96 -3.93
CA PHE A 56 0.33 -4.13 -4.76
C PHE A 56 1.80 -4.27 -4.37
N SER A 57 2.69 -4.03 -5.33
CA SER A 57 4.11 -3.87 -5.06
C SER A 57 4.38 -2.54 -4.34
N ILE A 58 5.55 -2.43 -3.70
CA ILE A 58 5.96 -1.19 -3.01
C ILE A 58 6.01 -0.02 -4.01
N GLU A 59 6.46 -0.27 -5.24
CA GLU A 59 6.50 0.75 -6.29
C GLU A 59 5.10 1.24 -6.67
N GLN A 60 4.14 0.33 -6.81
CA GLN A 60 2.75 0.69 -7.09
C GLN A 60 2.10 1.46 -5.93
N GLU A 61 2.38 1.07 -4.68
CA GLU A 61 1.93 1.82 -3.51
C GLU A 61 2.52 3.24 -3.50
N ASN A 62 3.79 3.41 -3.84
CA ASN A 62 4.42 4.74 -3.93
C ASN A 62 3.79 5.64 -4.99
N VAL A 63 3.41 5.08 -6.15
CA VAL A 63 2.68 5.82 -7.18
C VAL A 63 1.31 6.30 -6.66
N LEU A 64 0.59 5.46 -5.91
CA LEU A 64 -0.67 5.84 -5.27
C LEU A 64 -0.49 6.95 -4.23
N VAL A 65 0.56 6.88 -3.41
CA VAL A 65 0.91 7.91 -2.43
C VAL A 65 1.22 9.23 -3.12
N GLN A 66 2.01 9.20 -4.19
CA GLN A 66 2.35 10.39 -4.96
C GLN A 66 1.10 11.04 -5.55
N TYR A 67 0.21 10.24 -6.14
CA TYR A 67 -1.07 10.72 -6.66
C TYR A 67 -1.94 11.39 -5.56
N LEU A 68 -2.01 10.79 -4.37
CA LEU A 68 -2.74 11.38 -3.24
C LEU A 68 -2.17 12.75 -2.83
N LYS A 69 -0.85 12.88 -2.79
CA LYS A 69 -0.16 14.16 -2.46
C LYS A 69 -0.41 15.23 -3.52
N GLU A 70 -0.39 14.86 -4.79
CA GLU A 70 -0.70 15.77 -5.88
C GLU A 70 -2.14 16.28 -5.82
N MET A 71 -3.08 15.38 -5.54
CA MET A 71 -4.49 15.74 -5.37
C MET A 71 -4.71 16.65 -4.15
N GLU A 72 -4.02 16.37 -3.03
CA GLU A 72 -4.02 17.23 -1.85
C GLU A 72 -3.46 18.63 -2.16
N SER A 73 -2.36 18.72 -2.90
CA SER A 73 -1.74 20.01 -3.26
C SER A 73 -2.66 20.91 -4.09
N ARG A 74 -3.63 20.32 -4.80
CA ARG A 74 -4.65 21.00 -5.60
C ARG A 74 -5.94 21.24 -4.83
N LEU A 75 -5.94 21.04 -3.51
CA LEU A 75 -7.11 21.13 -2.62
C LEU A 75 -8.25 20.17 -2.99
N PHE A 76 -7.97 19.13 -3.77
CA PHE A 76 -8.90 18.07 -4.15
C PHE A 76 -8.60 16.79 -3.35
N GLY A 77 -8.87 16.83 -2.04
CA GLY A 77 -8.72 15.65 -1.19
C GLY A 77 -9.65 14.51 -1.61
N LEU A 78 -9.10 13.31 -1.79
CA LEU A 78 -9.88 12.10 -2.07
C LEU A 78 -10.50 11.54 -0.79
N THR A 79 -11.82 11.32 -0.81
CA THR A 79 -12.50 10.57 0.24
C THR A 79 -12.02 9.11 0.26
N GLN A 80 -12.03 8.47 1.42
CA GLN A 80 -11.68 7.05 1.56
C GLN A 80 -12.44 6.13 0.59
N ASN A 81 -13.74 6.39 0.35
CA ASN A 81 -14.53 5.59 -0.58
C ASN A 81 -14.09 5.76 -2.04
N HIS A 82 -13.81 7.00 -2.46
CA HIS A 82 -13.27 7.27 -3.80
C HIS A 82 -11.91 6.62 -3.99
N PHE A 83 -11.04 6.71 -2.98
CA PHE A 83 -9.74 6.05 -3.00
C PHE A 83 -9.88 4.51 -3.08
N LYS A 84 -10.75 3.89 -2.26
CA LYS A 84 -11.02 2.44 -2.33
C LYS A 84 -11.56 2.00 -3.69
N LYS A 85 -12.36 2.82 -4.36
CA LYS A 85 -12.85 2.56 -5.71
C LYS A 85 -11.72 2.65 -6.75
N LEU A 86 -10.91 3.71 -6.68
CA LEU A 86 -9.74 3.88 -7.55
C LEU A 86 -8.78 2.69 -7.44
N VAL A 87 -8.51 2.24 -6.21
CA VAL A 87 -7.63 1.09 -5.95
C VAL A 87 -8.21 -0.19 -6.56
N PHE A 88 -9.52 -0.41 -6.45
CA PHE A 88 -10.18 -1.55 -7.07
C PHE A 88 -10.06 -1.51 -8.60
N GLU A 89 -10.38 -0.37 -9.22
CA GLU A 89 -10.27 -0.20 -10.67
C GLU A 89 -8.83 -0.37 -11.16
N LEU A 90 -7.84 0.12 -10.41
CA LEU A 90 -6.43 -0.02 -10.74
C LEU A 90 -5.98 -1.49 -10.67
N ALA A 91 -6.51 -2.26 -9.71
CA ALA A 91 -6.20 -3.68 -9.59
C ALA A 91 -6.81 -4.50 -10.74
N GLU A 92 -8.08 -4.26 -11.08
CA GLU A 92 -8.77 -4.92 -12.20
C GLU A 92 -8.13 -4.57 -13.55
N ARG A 93 -7.83 -3.28 -13.80
CA ARG A 93 -7.20 -2.85 -15.08
C ARG A 93 -5.79 -3.42 -15.28
N ASN A 94 -5.03 -3.57 -14.20
CA ASN A 94 -3.70 -4.17 -14.25
C ASN A 94 -3.71 -5.69 -14.12
N ASN A 95 -4.89 -6.34 -14.11
CA ASN A 95 -5.08 -7.78 -13.93
C ASN A 95 -4.34 -8.35 -12.70
N ILE A 96 -4.31 -7.58 -11.62
CA ILE A 96 -3.65 -7.98 -10.37
C ILE A 96 -4.60 -8.88 -9.58
N ALA A 97 -4.11 -10.04 -9.13
CA ALA A 97 -4.91 -10.92 -8.28
C ALA A 97 -5.20 -10.25 -6.92
N HIS A 98 -6.49 -10.06 -6.61
CA HIS A 98 -6.91 -9.41 -5.38
C HIS A 98 -8.13 -10.09 -4.75
N ASN A 99 -8.28 -9.94 -3.43
CA ASN A 99 -9.43 -10.42 -2.65
C ASN A 99 -10.50 -9.33 -2.42
N PHE A 100 -10.44 -8.24 -3.18
CA PHE A 100 -11.38 -7.13 -3.05
C PHE A 100 -12.82 -7.54 -3.39
N ASN A 101 -13.76 -6.77 -2.86
CA ASN A 101 -15.17 -7.04 -3.04
C ASN A 101 -15.60 -6.65 -4.47
N LYS A 102 -15.85 -7.65 -5.32
CA LYS A 102 -16.29 -7.48 -6.70
C LYS A 102 -17.75 -7.02 -6.84
N THR A 103 -18.63 -7.31 -5.87
CA THR A 103 -20.03 -6.86 -5.95
C THR A 103 -20.15 -5.37 -5.69
N ASN A 104 -19.38 -4.86 -4.73
CA ASN A 104 -19.36 -3.44 -4.39
C ASN A 104 -18.35 -2.64 -5.23
N GLY A 105 -17.38 -3.30 -5.86
CA GLY A 105 -16.33 -2.65 -6.65
C GLY A 105 -15.39 -1.79 -5.81
N LEU A 106 -15.06 -2.24 -4.60
CA LEU A 106 -14.28 -1.47 -3.62
C LEU A 106 -13.18 -2.31 -2.99
N ALA A 107 -12.02 -1.69 -2.75
CA ALA A 107 -10.99 -2.24 -1.90
C ALA A 107 -11.50 -2.39 -0.45
N GLY A 108 -11.02 -3.42 0.25
CA GLY A 108 -11.44 -3.73 1.62
C GLY A 108 -10.95 -2.70 2.64
N GLN A 109 -11.67 -2.60 3.77
CA GLN A 109 -11.29 -1.68 4.85
C GLN A 109 -9.96 -2.08 5.49
N ASP A 110 -9.68 -3.39 5.62
CA ASP A 110 -8.42 -3.89 6.18
C ASP A 110 -7.24 -3.59 5.27
N TRP A 111 -7.44 -3.64 3.95
CA TRP A 111 -6.42 -3.23 2.99
C TRP A 111 -6.08 -1.75 3.17
N LEU A 112 -7.08 -0.88 3.29
CA LEU A 112 -6.89 0.56 3.50
C LEU A 112 -6.14 0.84 4.80
N LYS A 113 -6.52 0.18 5.91
CA LYS A 113 -5.81 0.31 7.19
C LYS A 113 -4.35 -0.11 7.05
N GLY A 114 -4.09 -1.24 6.41
CA GLY A 114 -2.74 -1.72 6.16
C GLY A 114 -1.92 -0.75 5.31
N PHE A 115 -2.52 -0.18 4.27
CA PHE A 115 -1.88 0.81 3.41
C PHE A 115 -1.48 2.07 4.21
N LEU A 116 -2.38 2.61 5.03
CA LEU A 116 -2.08 3.77 5.87
C LEU A 116 -1.02 3.47 6.95
N LEU A 117 -0.98 2.25 7.49
CA LEU A 117 0.06 1.84 8.44
C LEU A 117 1.45 1.79 7.79
N ARG A 118 1.53 1.47 6.49
CA ARG A 118 2.80 1.47 5.73
C ARG A 118 3.24 2.88 5.33
N HIS A 119 2.29 3.79 5.19
CA HIS A 119 2.50 5.16 4.71
C HIS A 119 2.05 6.19 5.76
N PRO A 120 2.78 6.33 6.88
CA PRO A 120 2.43 7.26 7.96
C PRO A 120 2.45 8.74 7.54
N GLU A 121 3.05 9.05 6.39
CA GLU A 121 3.01 10.38 5.77
C GLU A 121 1.60 10.78 5.29
N LEU A 122 0.67 9.83 5.14
CA LEU A 122 -0.70 10.09 4.75
C LEU A 122 -1.60 10.26 5.99
N SER A 123 -2.18 11.45 6.13
CA SER A 123 -3.14 11.73 7.20
C SER A 123 -4.59 11.61 6.71
N VAL A 124 -5.41 10.80 7.38
CA VAL A 124 -6.87 10.87 7.21
C VAL A 124 -7.38 12.08 7.97
N ARG A 125 -7.87 13.09 7.25
CA ARG A 125 -8.45 14.29 7.87
C ARG A 125 -9.96 14.17 7.96
N ILE A 126 -10.50 14.66 9.07
CA ILE A 126 -11.92 14.93 9.22
C ILE A 126 -12.12 16.36 8.72
N PRO A 127 -13.06 16.61 7.78
CA PRO A 127 -13.34 17.98 7.38
C PRO A 127 -13.78 18.78 8.60
N GLU A 128 -13.16 19.93 8.83
CA GLU A 128 -13.58 20.82 9.91
C GLU A 128 -15.02 21.27 9.64
N PRO A 129 -15.91 21.22 10.66
CA PRO A 129 -17.22 21.83 10.55
C PRO A 129 -17.08 23.29 10.15
N THR A 130 -17.98 23.80 9.30
CA THR A 130 -17.99 25.20 8.90
C THR A 130 -18.02 26.08 10.15
N SER A 131 -16.92 26.76 10.44
CA SER A 131 -16.86 27.68 11.58
C SER A 131 -17.85 28.83 11.38
N ALA A 132 -18.35 29.41 12.48
CA ALA A 132 -19.29 30.53 12.42
C ALA A 132 -18.76 31.69 11.56
N VAL A 133 -17.44 31.93 11.59
CA VAL A 133 -16.76 32.94 10.77
C VAL A 133 -16.85 32.60 9.28
N ARG A 134 -16.63 31.34 8.90
CA ARG A 134 -16.71 30.88 7.50
C ARG A 134 -18.16 30.92 7.00
N ALA A 135 -19.14 30.63 7.85
CA ALA A 135 -20.57 30.79 7.54
C ALA A 135 -20.97 32.26 7.36
N MET A 136 -20.49 33.17 8.23
CA MET A 136 -20.74 34.62 8.11
C MET A 136 -20.10 35.22 6.85
N GLY A 137 -18.93 34.72 6.44
CA GLY A 137 -18.26 35.13 5.20
C GLY A 137 -18.99 34.65 3.93
N PHE A 138 -19.80 33.59 4.01
CA PHE A 138 -20.55 33.05 2.88
C PHE A 138 -21.92 33.73 2.70
N ASN A 139 -21.92 35.06 2.68
CA ASN A 139 -23.12 35.88 2.54
C ASN A 139 -23.33 36.35 1.08
N ARG A 140 -24.58 36.67 0.73
CA ARG A 140 -24.98 37.08 -0.64
C ARG A 140 -24.11 38.21 -1.23
N PRO A 141 -23.82 39.33 -0.52
CA PRO A 141 -23.00 40.38 -1.10
C PRO A 141 -21.54 39.95 -1.34
N VAL A 142 -20.92 39.17 -0.43
CA VAL A 142 -19.56 38.65 -0.62
C VAL A 142 -19.50 37.69 -1.81
N VAL A 143 -20.46 36.76 -1.91
CA VAL A 143 -20.53 35.81 -3.03
C VAL A 143 -20.74 36.53 -4.36
N ASN A 144 -21.63 37.54 -4.42
CA ASN A 144 -21.82 38.34 -5.63
C ASN A 144 -20.53 39.05 -6.05
N SER A 145 -19.82 39.68 -5.10
CA SER A 145 -18.56 40.37 -5.40
C SER A 145 -17.47 39.44 -5.95
N PHE A 146 -17.41 38.19 -5.47
CA PHE A 146 -16.52 37.17 -6.00
C PHE A 146 -16.84 36.83 -7.46
N TYR A 147 -18.11 36.62 -7.80
CA TYR A 147 -18.51 36.33 -9.18
C TYR A 147 -18.34 37.52 -10.12
N ASP A 148 -18.54 38.75 -9.64
CA ASP A 148 -18.29 39.96 -10.42
C ASP A 148 -16.81 40.14 -10.73
N LEU A 149 -15.91 39.77 -9.81
CA LEU A 149 -14.47 39.72 -10.08
C LEU A 149 -14.11 38.61 -11.07
N LEU A 150 -14.70 37.41 -10.92
CA LEU A 150 -14.49 36.29 -11.84
C LEU A 150 -14.84 36.63 -13.28
N LYS A 151 -15.98 37.32 -13.49
CA LYS A 151 -16.41 37.82 -14.81
C LYS A 151 -15.53 38.91 -15.41
N LYS A 152 -14.65 39.54 -14.62
CA LYS A 152 -13.68 40.52 -15.12
C LYS A 152 -12.36 39.87 -15.52
N CYS A 153 -12.04 38.71 -14.93
CA CYS A 153 -10.81 37.96 -15.22
C CYS A 153 -10.96 36.97 -16.37
N TYR A 154 -12.20 36.63 -16.75
CA TYR A 154 -12.56 35.84 -17.93
C TYR A 154 -13.33 36.72 -18.91
#